data_AF-A0A529LEW7-F1
#
_entry.id   AF-A0A529LEW7-F1
#
_cell.length_a   1.000
_cell.length_b   1.000
_cell.length_c   1.000
_cell.angle_alpha   90.00
_cell.angle_beta   90.00
_cell.angle_gamma   90.00
#
_symmetry.space_group_name_H-M   'P 1'
#
loop_
_entity.id
_entity.type
_entity.pdbx_description
1 polymer ?
#
loop_
_entity_poly.entity_id
_entity_poly.type
_entity_poly.pdbx_seq_one_letter_code
_entity_poly.pdbx_strand_id
1 'polypeptide(L)'
;MAETRTEALHKNAEGLDIQAPDTVLSYLADAQIEAAKVVRHAIPSIARAAEIIAVRLKSGGKLAYAAAGSSGLMALADALELPGTFGIHRDRIAILIAGGDDAFRTLAGGPEDDTEEAAAAVAGAGLGKGDCLIAISASGTTPYAVRAMEEAARRGAATIGIANNRDSALLR
;
A
#
# COMPACT_ATOMS: atom_id res chain seq x y z
N MET A 1 -11.84 25.13 3.74
CA MET A 1 -10.96 24.48 2.74
C MET A 1 -11.65 23.21 2.30
N ALA A 2 -11.65 22.90 1.00
CA ALA A 2 -12.23 21.65 0.51
C ALA A 2 -11.56 20.47 1.22
N GLU A 3 -12.35 19.45 1.55
CA GLU A 3 -11.89 18.27 2.26
C GLU A 3 -10.94 17.46 1.36
N THR A 4 -9.66 17.39 1.71
CA THR A 4 -8.67 16.59 0.97
C THR A 4 -8.75 15.14 1.44
N ARG A 5 -9.79 14.43 0.97
CA ARG A 5 -9.95 12.98 1.15
C ARG A 5 -10.05 12.29 -0.19
N THR A 6 -9.74 11.00 -0.23
CA THR A 6 -9.80 10.16 -1.44
C THR A 6 -11.17 10.12 -2.10
N GLU A 7 -12.25 10.30 -1.34
CA GLU A 7 -13.64 10.24 -1.80
C GLU A 7 -14.16 11.61 -2.27
N ALA A 8 -13.40 12.69 -2.05
CA ALA A 8 -13.82 14.03 -2.43
C ALA A 8 -13.72 14.23 -3.95
N LEU A 9 -14.73 14.89 -4.52
CA LEU A 9 -14.68 15.26 -5.94
C LEU A 9 -13.57 16.28 -6.19
N HIS A 10 -12.80 16.02 -7.25
CA HIS A 10 -11.81 16.98 -7.73
C HIS A 10 -12.51 18.24 -8.27
N LYS A 11 -11.89 19.42 -8.13
CA LYS A 11 -12.42 20.71 -8.61
C LYS A 11 -12.74 20.74 -10.12
N ASN A 12 -12.10 19.87 -10.91
CA ASN A 12 -12.29 19.74 -12.36
C ASN A 12 -13.17 18.54 -12.72
N ALA A 13 -13.85 17.89 -11.75
CA ALA A 13 -14.64 16.70 -12.02
C ALA A 13 -15.97 17.02 -12.75
N GLU A 14 -16.59 18.16 -12.43
CA GLU A 14 -17.84 18.57 -13.05
C GLU A 14 -17.63 18.87 -14.54
N GLY A 15 -18.39 18.17 -15.40
CA GLY A 15 -18.32 18.32 -16.86
C GLY A 15 -17.03 17.80 -17.50
N LEU A 16 -16.27 16.93 -16.81
CA LEU A 16 -15.05 16.31 -17.36
C LEU A 16 -15.34 15.47 -18.62
N ASP A 17 -16.49 14.79 -18.65
CA ASP A 17 -16.95 13.90 -19.71
C ASP A 17 -17.33 14.60 -21.02
N ILE A 18 -17.55 15.92 -20.97
CA ILE A 18 -17.87 16.77 -22.13
C ILE A 18 -16.69 17.64 -22.58
N GLN A 19 -15.52 17.53 -21.95
CA GLN A 19 -14.33 18.29 -22.34
C GLN A 19 -13.67 17.72 -23.60
N ALA A 20 -12.88 18.57 -24.27
CA ALA A 20 -12.01 18.11 -25.35
C ALA A 20 -10.92 17.15 -24.81
N PRO A 21 -10.50 16.12 -25.59
CA PRO A 21 -9.54 15.12 -25.12
C PRO A 21 -8.20 15.70 -24.61
N ASP A 22 -7.67 16.72 -25.28
CA ASP A 22 -6.44 17.42 -24.89
C ASP A 22 -6.56 18.14 -23.53
N THR A 23 -7.75 18.68 -23.25
CA THR A 23 -8.06 19.28 -21.94
C THR A 23 -8.09 18.22 -20.84
N VAL A 24 -8.77 17.08 -21.07
CA VAL A 24 -8.79 15.96 -20.11
C VAL A 24 -7.39 15.43 -19.85
N LEU A 25 -6.60 15.21 -20.92
CA LEU A 25 -5.22 14.74 -20.80
C LEU A 25 -4.33 15.71 -20.02
N SER A 26 -4.52 17.02 -20.21
CA SER A 26 -3.80 18.04 -19.44
C SER A 26 -4.15 17.95 -17.94
N TYR A 27 -5.43 17.79 -17.60
CA TYR A 27 -5.85 17.61 -16.19
C TYR A 27 -5.25 16.35 -15.55
N LEU A 28 -5.22 15.23 -16.28
CA LEU A 28 -4.62 13.99 -15.78
C LEU A 28 -3.11 14.12 -15.59
N ALA A 29 -2.41 14.78 -16.53
CA ALA A 29 -0.97 15.04 -16.42
C ALA A 29 -0.64 15.95 -15.23
N ASP A 30 -1.41 17.02 -15.03
CA ASP A 30 -1.25 17.92 -13.90
C ASP A 30 -1.48 17.19 -12.56
N ALA A 31 -2.49 16.33 -12.47
CA ALA A 31 -2.75 15.53 -11.28
C ALA A 31 -1.59 14.59 -10.93
N GLN A 32 -0.91 14.00 -11.93
CA GLN A 32 0.29 13.18 -11.71
C GLN A 32 1.45 14.02 -11.17
N ILE A 33 1.64 15.23 -11.69
CA ILE A 33 2.66 16.17 -11.22
C ILE A 33 2.38 16.58 -9.77
N GLU A 34 1.11 16.86 -9.43
CA GLU A 34 0.68 17.17 -8.07
C GLU A 34 0.94 16.00 -7.11
N ALA A 35 0.58 14.78 -7.50
CA ALA A 35 0.85 13.56 -6.74
C ALA A 35 2.36 13.37 -6.46
N ALA A 36 3.21 13.57 -7.47
CA ALA A 36 4.66 13.48 -7.29
C ALA A 36 5.21 14.56 -6.33
N LYS A 37 4.65 15.78 -6.37
CA LYS A 37 5.08 16.88 -5.50
C LYS A 37 4.78 16.61 -4.02
N VAL A 38 3.62 16.03 -3.69
CA VAL A 38 3.22 15.82 -2.29
C VAL A 38 4.09 14.80 -1.54
N VAL A 39 4.74 13.88 -2.27
CA VAL A 39 5.70 12.92 -1.68
C VAL A 39 6.82 13.62 -0.91
N ARG A 40 7.19 14.85 -1.30
CA ARG A 40 8.22 15.64 -0.60
C ARG A 40 7.91 15.83 0.88
N HIS A 41 6.64 15.95 1.24
CA HIS A 41 6.21 16.10 2.64
C HIS A 41 6.34 14.80 3.44
N ALA A 42 6.33 13.64 2.76
CA ALA A 42 6.46 12.33 3.38
C ALA A 42 7.92 11.85 3.52
N ILE A 43 8.90 12.57 2.94
CA ILE A 43 10.32 12.17 2.93
C ILE A 43 10.84 11.76 4.32
N PRO A 44 10.61 12.51 5.42
CA PRO A 44 11.10 12.11 6.73
C PRO A 44 10.53 10.77 7.20
N SER A 45 9.26 10.47 6.90
CA SER A 45 8.63 9.19 7.25
C SER A 45 9.12 8.06 6.35
N ILE A 46 9.29 8.31 5.05
CA ILE A 46 9.84 7.36 4.09
C ILE A 46 11.30 7.01 4.46
N ALA A 47 12.10 7.97 4.89
CA ALA A 47 13.48 7.73 5.34
C ALA A 47 13.51 6.80 6.55
N ARG A 48 12.71 7.08 7.59
CA ARG A 48 12.59 6.19 8.77
C ARG A 48 12.10 4.79 8.38
N ALA A 49 11.14 4.72 7.47
CA ALA A 49 10.64 3.46 6.95
C ALA A 49 11.75 2.64 6.27
N ALA A 50 12.52 3.28 5.39
CA ALA A 50 13.63 2.66 4.68
C ALA A 50 14.71 2.14 5.64
N GLU A 51 15.05 2.91 6.69
CA GLU A 51 16.01 2.48 7.72
C GLU A 51 15.52 1.24 8.47
N ILE A 52 14.25 1.21 8.90
CA ILE A 52 13.65 0.06 9.56
C ILE A 52 13.71 -1.18 8.67
N ILE A 53 13.25 -1.05 7.43
CA ILE A 53 13.23 -2.15 6.46
C ILE A 53 14.65 -2.65 6.18
N ALA A 54 15.60 -1.74 5.94
CA ALA A 54 16.98 -2.09 5.67
C ALA A 54 17.62 -2.86 6.84
N VAL A 55 17.38 -2.45 8.08
CA VAL A 55 17.86 -3.17 9.27
C VAL A 55 17.27 -4.58 9.36
N ARG A 56 15.95 -4.73 9.12
CA ARG A 56 15.29 -6.05 9.12
C ARG A 56 15.83 -6.95 8.02
N LEU A 57 15.95 -6.42 6.80
CA LEU A 57 16.48 -7.16 5.66
C LEU A 57 17.97 -7.52 5.83
N LYS A 58 18.79 -6.65 6.41
CA LYS A 58 20.18 -6.99 6.71
C LYS A 58 20.31 -8.09 7.76
N SER A 59 19.35 -8.18 8.67
CA SER A 59 19.33 -9.16 9.77
C SER A 59 18.69 -10.50 9.40
N GLY A 60 18.33 -10.72 8.13
CA GLY A 60 17.71 -11.97 7.66
C GLY A 60 16.18 -12.03 7.74
N GLY A 61 15.50 -10.96 8.18
CA GLY A 61 14.04 -10.92 8.30
C GLY A 61 13.28 -10.86 6.98
N LYS A 62 11.96 -10.99 7.01
CA LYS A 62 11.09 -10.91 5.84
C LYS A 62 10.56 -9.49 5.64
N LEU A 63 10.23 -9.16 4.39
CA LEU A 63 9.44 -8.00 4.02
C LEU A 63 8.11 -8.47 3.43
N ALA A 64 7.01 -8.00 4.01
CA ALA A 64 5.67 -8.28 3.52
C ALA A 64 4.97 -7.01 3.07
N TYR A 65 4.09 -7.15 2.09
CA TYR A 65 3.14 -6.13 1.68
C TYR A 65 1.72 -6.63 1.94
N ALA A 66 0.85 -5.77 2.46
CA ALA A 66 -0.56 -6.08 2.66
C ALA A 66 -1.46 -5.00 2.06
N ALA A 67 -2.31 -5.38 1.10
CA ALA A 67 -3.11 -4.45 0.34
C ALA A 67 -4.29 -5.12 -0.39
N ALA A 68 -5.18 -4.32 -0.94
CA ALA A 68 -6.23 -4.76 -1.86
C ALA A 68 -6.19 -3.95 -3.16
N GLY A 69 -6.87 -4.43 -4.20
CA GLY A 69 -7.07 -3.68 -5.44
C GLY A 69 -5.77 -3.21 -6.10
N SER A 70 -5.79 -1.99 -6.65
CA SER A 70 -4.63 -1.35 -7.28
C SER A 70 -3.44 -1.17 -6.32
N SER A 71 -3.67 -1.01 -5.02
CA SER A 71 -2.57 -0.93 -4.03
C SER A 71 -1.80 -2.26 -3.97
N GLY A 72 -2.52 -3.39 -4.06
CA GLY A 72 -1.93 -4.72 -4.17
C GLY A 72 -1.12 -4.92 -5.46
N LEU A 73 -1.58 -4.37 -6.58
CA LEU A 73 -0.82 -4.42 -7.84
C LEU A 73 0.49 -3.63 -7.78
N MET A 74 0.49 -2.45 -7.15
CA MET A 74 1.72 -1.67 -6.96
C MET A 74 2.70 -2.38 -6.03
N ALA A 75 2.21 -2.97 -4.93
CA ALA A 75 3.02 -3.81 -4.05
C ALA A 75 3.61 -5.03 -4.78
N LEU A 76 2.82 -5.68 -5.64
CA LEU A 76 3.28 -6.82 -6.45
C LEU A 76 4.44 -6.41 -7.36
N ALA A 77 4.32 -5.28 -8.06
CA ALA A 77 5.36 -4.79 -8.96
C ALA A 77 6.68 -4.57 -8.20
N ASP A 78 6.66 -3.86 -7.08
CA ASP A 78 7.85 -3.61 -6.25
C ASP A 78 8.46 -4.93 -5.74
N ALA A 79 7.63 -5.80 -5.15
CA ALA A 79 8.06 -7.06 -4.57
C ALA A 79 8.73 -8.03 -5.57
N LEU A 80 8.27 -8.05 -6.83
CA LEU A 80 8.83 -8.92 -7.88
C LEU A 80 10.19 -8.44 -8.39
N GLU A 81 10.50 -7.15 -8.31
CA GLU A 81 11.78 -6.61 -8.75
C GLU A 81 12.90 -6.78 -7.73
N LEU A 82 12.58 -6.91 -6.44
CA LEU A 82 13.57 -6.99 -5.36
C LEU A 82 14.58 -8.14 -5.51
N PRO A 83 14.20 -9.38 -5.87
CA PRO A 83 15.16 -10.47 -6.05
C PRO A 83 16.11 -10.25 -7.23
N GLY A 84 15.57 -9.87 -8.39
CA GLY A 84 16.36 -9.72 -9.61
C GLY A 84 17.28 -8.49 -9.57
N THR A 85 16.83 -7.41 -8.94
CA THR A 85 17.55 -6.13 -8.91
C THR A 85 18.53 -6.04 -7.74
N PHE A 86 18.14 -6.54 -6.57
CA PHE A 86 18.89 -6.35 -5.31
C PHE A 86 19.32 -7.64 -4.64
N GLY A 87 19.02 -8.81 -5.22
CA GLY A 87 19.44 -10.11 -4.68
C GLY A 87 18.73 -10.52 -3.39
N ILE A 88 17.60 -9.88 -3.05
CA ILE A 88 16.80 -10.27 -1.88
C ILE A 88 16.09 -11.59 -2.19
N HIS A 89 16.35 -12.62 -1.38
CA HIS A 89 15.83 -13.96 -1.66
C HIS A 89 14.29 -13.99 -1.63
N ARG A 90 13.66 -14.67 -2.61
CA ARG A 90 12.21 -14.62 -2.86
C ARG A 90 11.35 -15.13 -1.70
N ASP A 91 11.87 -16.08 -0.92
CA ASP A 91 11.25 -16.63 0.28
C ASP A 91 11.19 -15.63 1.46
N ARG A 92 11.94 -14.53 1.36
CA ARG A 92 11.91 -13.41 2.32
C ARG A 92 10.92 -12.32 1.95
N ILE A 93 10.19 -12.47 0.84
CA ILE A 93 9.23 -11.49 0.36
C ILE A 93 7.85 -12.12 0.34
N ALA A 94 6.88 -11.48 1.01
CA ALA A 94 5.49 -11.91 1.05
C ALA A 94 4.58 -10.82 0.47
N ILE A 95 3.58 -11.24 -0.32
CA ILE A 95 2.61 -10.34 -0.95
C ILE A 95 1.25 -10.84 -0.51
N LEU A 96 0.63 -10.11 0.40
CA LEU A 96 -0.66 -10.43 1.00
C LEU A 96 -1.70 -9.54 0.32
N ILE A 97 -2.25 -10.04 -0.78
CA ILE A 97 -3.32 -9.36 -1.50
C ILE A 97 -4.67 -9.92 -1.06
N ALA A 98 -5.62 -9.03 -0.76
CA ALA A 98 -6.99 -9.43 -0.47
C ALA A 98 -7.59 -10.23 -1.63
N GLY A 99 -8.15 -11.41 -1.35
CA GLY A 99 -8.65 -12.34 -2.36
C GLY A 99 -7.59 -13.23 -3.00
N GLY A 100 -6.34 -13.18 -2.51
CA GLY A 100 -5.25 -14.04 -2.97
C GLY A 100 -4.94 -13.94 -4.47
N ASP A 101 -4.43 -15.02 -5.05
CA ASP A 101 -4.00 -15.03 -6.46
C ASP A 101 -5.13 -14.75 -7.47
N ASP A 102 -6.37 -15.05 -7.11
CA ASP A 102 -7.53 -14.76 -7.96
C ASP A 102 -7.79 -13.25 -8.10
N ALA A 103 -7.34 -12.44 -7.13
CA ALA A 103 -7.41 -10.99 -7.21
C ALA A 103 -6.64 -10.45 -8.43
N PHE A 104 -5.56 -11.12 -8.86
CA PHE A 104 -4.79 -10.70 -10.04
C PHE A 104 -5.54 -10.90 -11.36
N ARG A 105 -6.63 -11.67 -11.36
CA ARG A 105 -7.46 -11.91 -12.55
C ARG A 105 -8.63 -10.95 -12.65
N THR A 106 -9.26 -10.63 -11.52
CA THR A 106 -10.59 -9.99 -11.51
C THR A 106 -10.64 -8.68 -10.72
N LEU A 107 -9.75 -8.47 -9.74
CA LEU A 107 -9.86 -7.41 -8.73
C LEU A 107 -11.30 -7.26 -8.20
N ALA A 108 -11.97 -8.39 -7.94
CA ALA A 108 -13.35 -8.37 -7.49
C ALA A 108 -13.49 -7.56 -6.18
N GLY A 109 -14.57 -6.81 -6.03
CA GLY A 109 -14.90 -6.12 -4.78
C GLY A 109 -15.35 -7.12 -3.70
N GLY A 110 -15.12 -6.78 -2.41
CA GLY A 110 -15.49 -7.60 -1.25
C GLY A 110 -14.30 -8.15 -0.44
N PRO A 111 -13.27 -8.78 -1.05
CA PRO A 111 -12.12 -9.30 -0.30
C PRO A 111 -11.39 -8.24 0.54
N GLU A 112 -11.46 -6.96 0.14
CA GLU A 112 -10.85 -5.85 0.88
C GLU A 112 -11.43 -5.64 2.29
N ASP A 113 -12.62 -6.18 2.55
CA ASP A 113 -13.29 -6.16 3.85
C ASP A 113 -13.01 -7.40 4.71
N ASP A 114 -12.33 -8.43 4.17
CA ASP A 114 -12.09 -9.69 4.86
C ASP A 114 -10.90 -9.59 5.84
N THR A 115 -11.24 -9.31 7.10
CA THR A 115 -10.26 -9.20 8.19
C THR A 115 -9.73 -10.57 8.66
N GLU A 116 -10.49 -11.65 8.48
CA GLU A 116 -10.04 -13.00 8.87
C GLU A 116 -9.00 -13.52 7.88
N GLU A 117 -9.22 -13.31 6.59
CA GLU A 117 -8.27 -13.58 5.52
C GLU A 117 -6.96 -12.83 5.77
N ALA A 118 -7.02 -11.54 6.09
CA ALA A 118 -5.84 -10.72 6.38
C ALA A 118 -4.99 -11.31 7.52
N ALA A 119 -5.63 -11.67 8.64
CA ALA A 119 -4.94 -12.24 9.79
C ALA A 119 -4.35 -13.62 9.48
N ALA A 120 -5.09 -14.46 8.74
CA ALA A 120 -4.63 -15.77 8.28
C ALA A 120 -3.45 -15.65 7.31
N ALA A 121 -3.47 -14.67 6.40
CA ALA A 121 -2.39 -14.42 5.45
C ALA A 121 -1.09 -14.01 6.16
N VAL A 122 -1.17 -13.10 7.14
CA VAL A 122 -0.02 -12.71 7.98
C VAL A 122 0.52 -13.91 8.77
N ALA A 123 -0.37 -14.75 9.29
CA ALA A 123 0.00 -15.97 9.99
C ALA A 123 0.71 -16.98 9.07
N GLY A 124 0.14 -17.23 7.90
CA GLY A 124 0.64 -18.17 6.90
C GLY A 124 1.98 -17.75 6.30
N ALA A 125 2.22 -16.44 6.16
CA ALA A 125 3.53 -15.90 5.79
C ALA A 125 4.60 -16.10 6.87
N GLY A 126 4.20 -16.46 8.09
CA GLY A 126 5.08 -16.67 9.24
C GLY A 126 5.82 -15.39 9.61
N LEU A 127 5.12 -14.25 9.60
CA LEU A 127 5.67 -12.95 10.01
C LEU A 127 5.73 -12.84 11.53
N GLY A 128 6.80 -12.21 12.02
CA GLY A 128 6.95 -11.89 13.44
C GLY A 128 8.17 -11.02 13.73
N LYS A 129 8.74 -11.22 14.93
CA LYS A 129 9.88 -10.44 15.40
C LYS A 129 11.07 -10.52 14.44
N GLY A 130 11.49 -9.36 13.95
CA GLY A 130 12.61 -9.24 13.00
C GLY A 130 12.16 -9.02 11.55
N ASP A 131 10.87 -9.18 11.26
CA ASP A 131 10.27 -8.92 9.96
C ASP A 131 9.67 -7.50 9.90
N CYS A 132 9.24 -7.10 8.70
CA CYS A 132 8.54 -5.86 8.45
C CYS A 132 7.34 -6.09 7.52
N LEU A 133 6.22 -5.44 7.80
CA LEU A 133 5.05 -5.40 6.93
C LEU A 133 4.73 -3.95 6.52
N ILE A 134 4.54 -3.74 5.22
CA ILE A 134 4.06 -2.48 4.64
C ILE A 134 2.58 -2.66 4.27
N ALA A 135 1.69 -1.96 4.97
CA ALA A 135 0.27 -1.92 4.65
C ALA A 135 -0.03 -0.72 3.74
N ILE A 136 -0.74 -0.96 2.63
CA ILE A 136 -1.00 0.06 1.60
C ILE A 136 -2.50 0.16 1.36
N SER A 137 -3.06 1.34 1.59
CA SER A 137 -4.45 1.67 1.27
C SER A 137 -4.56 3.16 0.98
N ALA A 138 -5.07 3.54 -0.19
CA ALA A 138 -5.25 4.96 -0.53
C ALA A 138 -6.14 5.69 0.50
N SER A 139 -7.28 5.09 0.89
CA SER A 139 -8.16 5.65 1.92
C SER A 139 -7.55 5.57 3.32
N GLY A 140 -6.61 4.65 3.53
CA GLY A 140 -5.97 4.37 4.80
C GLY A 140 -6.87 3.65 5.81
N THR A 141 -8.03 3.16 5.36
CA THR A 141 -9.05 2.51 6.19
C THR A 141 -9.51 1.16 5.63
N THR A 142 -8.93 0.67 4.54
CA THR A 142 -9.26 -0.66 3.98
C THR A 142 -9.11 -1.74 5.06
N PRO A 143 -10.18 -2.45 5.45
CA PRO A 143 -10.15 -3.36 6.60
C PRO A 143 -9.07 -4.45 6.50
N TYR A 144 -8.89 -5.06 5.33
CA TYR A 144 -7.84 -6.07 5.11
C TYR A 144 -6.44 -5.52 5.45
N ALA A 145 -6.08 -4.35 4.90
CA ALA A 145 -4.76 -3.75 5.10
C ALA A 145 -4.55 -3.33 6.57
N VAL A 146 -5.56 -2.72 7.19
CA VAL A 146 -5.52 -2.33 8.61
C VAL A 146 -5.34 -3.57 9.49
N ARG A 147 -6.13 -4.61 9.25
CA ARG A 147 -6.06 -5.84 10.05
C ARG A 147 -4.74 -6.57 9.89
N ALA A 148 -4.20 -6.64 8.67
CA ALA A 148 -2.88 -7.22 8.44
C ALA A 148 -1.78 -6.46 9.20
N MET A 149 -1.85 -5.13 9.26
CA MET A 149 -0.94 -4.29 10.04
C MET A 149 -1.03 -4.58 11.54
N GLU A 150 -2.25 -4.62 12.10
CA GLU A 150 -2.47 -4.95 13.51
C GLU A 150 -1.94 -6.34 13.87
N GLU A 151 -2.22 -7.35 13.03
CA GLU A 151 -1.80 -8.72 13.28
C GLU A 151 -0.27 -8.86 13.20
N ALA A 152 0.39 -8.17 12.27
CA ALA A 152 1.84 -8.13 12.17
C ALA A 152 2.48 -7.48 13.40
N ALA A 153 1.91 -6.35 13.86
CA ALA A 153 2.35 -5.68 15.08
C ALA A 153 2.19 -6.59 16.31
N ARG A 154 1.05 -7.28 16.43
CA ARG A 154 0.78 -8.25 17.51
C ARG A 154 1.80 -9.38 17.55
N ARG A 155 2.34 -9.78 16.39
CA ARG A 155 3.39 -10.80 16.25
C ARG A 155 4.81 -10.26 16.43
N GLY A 156 4.95 -8.95 16.65
CA GLY A 156 6.21 -8.27 16.89
C GLY A 156 6.98 -7.87 15.62
N ALA A 157 6.36 -7.94 14.44
CA ALA A 157 6.94 -7.38 13.23
C ALA A 157 6.91 -5.84 13.29
N ALA A 158 7.85 -5.20 12.61
CA ALA A 158 7.74 -3.77 12.33
C ALA A 158 6.61 -3.52 11.33
N THR A 159 5.92 -2.39 11.45
CA THR A 159 4.80 -2.04 10.58
C THR A 159 4.98 -0.66 9.98
N ILE A 160 4.58 -0.51 8.71
CA ILE A 160 4.63 0.74 7.96
C ILE A 160 3.30 0.92 7.23
N GLY A 161 2.62 2.04 7.45
CA GLY A 161 1.39 2.40 6.75
C GLY A 161 1.65 3.41 5.63
N ILE A 162 1.01 3.21 4.47
CA ILE A 162 0.97 4.17 3.36
C ILE A 162 -0.49 4.47 3.04
N ALA A 163 -0.87 5.75 3.17
CA ALA A 163 -2.22 6.23 2.86
C ALA A 163 -2.22 7.69 2.39
N ASN A 164 -3.29 8.09 1.70
CA ASN A 164 -3.47 9.45 1.17
C ASN A 164 -4.36 10.33 2.05
N ASN A 165 -5.13 9.73 2.96
CA ASN A 165 -5.90 10.45 3.97
C ASN A 165 -5.09 10.60 5.25
N ARG A 166 -4.96 11.84 5.74
CA ARG A 166 -4.30 12.11 7.03
C ARG A 166 -5.09 11.49 8.17
N ASP A 167 -4.39 11.12 9.24
CA ASP A 167 -4.97 10.57 10.46
C ASP A 167 -5.88 9.35 10.21
N SER A 168 -5.66 8.59 9.14
CA SER A 168 -6.39 7.36 8.85
C SER A 168 -5.93 6.22 9.77
N ALA A 169 -6.67 5.11 9.80
CA ALA A 169 -6.33 3.96 10.65
C ALA A 169 -4.90 3.44 10.43
N LEU A 170 -4.43 3.41 9.17
CA LEU A 170 -3.05 3.01 8.85
C LEU A 170 -1.95 4.00 9.31
N LEU A 171 -2.31 5.24 9.63
CA LEU A 171 -1.34 6.30 9.96
C LEU A 171 -1.39 6.70 11.45
N ARG A 172 -2.12 5.95 12.29
CA ARG A 172 -2.25 6.17 13.73
C ARG A 172 -1.45 5.16 14.54
#